data_AF-A0A3P1CCC5-F1
#
_entry.id   AF-A0A3P1CCC5-F1
#
_cell.length_a   1.000
_cell.length_b   1.000
_cell.length_c   1.000
_cell.angle_alpha   90.00
_cell.angle_beta   90.00
_cell.angle_gamma   90.00
#
_symmetry.space_group_name_H-M   'P 1'
#
loop_
_entity.id
_entity.type
_entity.pdbx_description
1 polymer ?
#
loop_
_entity_poly.entity_id
_entity_poly.type
_entity_poly.pdbx_seq_one_letter_code
_entity_poly.pdbx_strand_id
1 'polypeptide(L)'
;MNRLVKYLGLLLIGIGIITDLVDQSAGSEIPLLVGLFILFISREKREDERAILLKSSSTSIALIIGYGFKLISSNFYAHQLISFQLTDINYFLILVFALALSIYYLRLYLSWK
;
A
#
# COMPACT_ATOMS: atom_id res chain seq x y z
N MET A 1 5.40 19.58 2.68
CA MET A 1 5.69 18.95 1.38
C MET A 1 4.70 19.49 0.36
N ASN A 2 5.16 19.98 -0.80
CA ASN A 2 4.30 20.65 -1.80
C ASN A 2 3.16 19.74 -2.27
N ARG A 3 1.96 20.32 -2.47
CA ARG A 3 0.79 19.62 -3.05
C ARG A 3 1.16 18.84 -4.32
N LEU A 4 2.14 19.34 -5.07
CA LEU A 4 2.75 18.69 -6.24
C LEU A 4 3.22 17.25 -5.98
N VAL A 5 3.85 16.98 -4.83
CA VAL A 5 4.36 15.64 -4.49
C VAL A 5 3.21 14.65 -4.29
N LYS A 6 2.10 15.11 -3.69
CA LYS A 6 0.88 14.28 -3.56
C LYS A 6 0.26 13.97 -4.92
N TYR A 7 0.15 14.96 -5.79
CA TYR A 7 -0.40 14.76 -7.13
C TYR A 7 0.49 13.88 -8.00
N LEU A 8 1.81 14.00 -7.89
CA LEU A 8 2.76 13.08 -8.53
C LEU A 8 2.57 11.65 -8.04
N GLY A 9 2.43 11.44 -6.73
CA GLY A 9 2.13 10.12 -6.15
C GLY A 9 0.83 9.52 -6.70
N LEU A 10 -0.24 10.31 -6.73
CA LEU A 10 -1.53 9.88 -7.30
C LEU A 10 -1.45 9.54 -8.80
N LEU A 11 -0.72 10.35 -9.57
CA LEU A 11 -0.50 10.12 -10.99
C LEU A 11 0.26 8.82 -11.22
N LEU A 12 1.32 8.57 -10.45
CA LEU A 12 2.10 7.33 -10.50
C LEU A 12 1.28 6.10 -10.10
N ILE A 13 0.38 6.22 -9.11
CA ILE A 13 -0.58 5.16 -8.78
C ILE A 13 -1.48 4.87 -9.99
N GLY A 14 -2.02 5.91 -10.62
CA GLY A 14 -2.89 5.75 -11.80
C GLY A 14 -2.19 5.08 -12.97
N ILE A 15 -0.99 5.53 -13.31
CA ILE A 15 -0.16 4.89 -14.36
C ILE A 15 0.21 3.47 -13.95
N GLY A 16 0.63 3.27 -12.70
CA GLY A 16 1.04 1.97 -12.16
C GLY A 16 -0.05 0.92 -12.23
N ILE A 17 -1.30 1.28 -11.92
CA ILE A 17 -2.45 0.37 -12.07
C ILE A 17 -2.64 -0.02 -13.53
N ILE A 18 -2.54 0.94 -14.45
CA ILE A 18 -2.71 0.66 -15.89
C ILE A 18 -1.57 -0.24 -16.40
N THR A 19 -0.32 0.04 -16.03
CA THR A 19 0.82 -0.75 -16.46
C THR A 19 0.77 -2.17 -15.92
N ASP A 20 0.42 -2.36 -14.65
CA ASP A 20 0.28 -3.69 -14.02
C ASP A 20 -0.84 -4.53 -14.64
N LEU A 21 -1.91 -3.88 -15.12
CA LEU A 21 -3.02 -4.56 -15.81
C LEU A 21 -2.71 -4.90 -17.27
N VAL A 22 -1.93 -4.07 -17.96
CA VAL A 22 -1.62 -4.23 -19.39
C VAL A 22 -0.41 -5.13 -19.59
N ASP A 23 0.57 -5.07 -18.69
CA ASP A 23 1.81 -5.82 -18.76
C ASP A 23 2.16 -6.42 -17.39
N GLN A 24 2.14 -7.75 -17.31
CA GLN A 24 2.53 -8.51 -16.11
C GLN A 24 4.03 -8.87 -16.11
N SER A 25 4.83 -8.17 -16.91
CA SER A 25 6.29 -8.31 -16.89
C SER A 25 6.88 -7.86 -15.56
N ALA A 26 8.00 -8.48 -15.16
CA ALA A 26 8.68 -8.13 -13.92
C ALA A 26 9.15 -6.66 -13.96
N GLY A 27 8.69 -5.86 -13.00
CA GLY A 27 9.00 -4.45 -12.88
C GLY A 27 7.88 -3.50 -13.30
N SER A 28 6.79 -3.99 -13.89
CA SER A 28 5.61 -3.18 -14.23
C SER A 28 4.87 -2.65 -12.99
N GLU A 29 5.13 -3.26 -11.83
CA GLU A 29 4.58 -2.91 -10.53
C GLU A 29 5.34 -1.77 -9.83
N ILE A 30 6.54 -1.41 -10.31
CA ILE A 30 7.40 -0.39 -9.72
C ILE A 30 6.73 1.01 -9.67
N PRO A 31 6.10 1.51 -10.75
CA PRO A 31 5.44 2.82 -10.72
C PRO A 31 4.34 2.88 -9.67
N LEU A 32 3.59 1.79 -9.50
CA LEU A 32 2.54 1.67 -8.48
C LEU A 32 3.13 1.73 -7.06
N LEU A 33 4.18 0.93 -6.80
CA LEU A 33 4.87 0.90 -5.52
C LEU A 33 5.46 2.27 -5.15
N VAL A 34 6.12 2.93 -6.10
CA VAL A 34 6.70 4.27 -5.91
C VAL A 34 5.59 5.31 -5.66
N GLY A 35 4.49 5.24 -6.41
CA GLY A 35 3.35 6.13 -6.20
C GLY A 35 2.73 5.99 -4.82
N LEU A 36 2.50 4.76 -4.37
CA LEU A 36 2.00 4.46 -3.02
C LEU A 36 2.95 4.94 -1.93
N PHE A 37 4.25 4.71 -2.10
CA PHE A 37 5.27 5.18 -1.16
C PHE A 37 5.30 6.71 -1.06
N ILE A 38 5.29 7.42 -2.20
CA ILE A 38 5.25 8.89 -2.25
C ILE A 38 4.01 9.43 -1.54
N LEU A 39 2.84 8.81 -1.78
CA LEU A 39 1.60 9.19 -1.11
C LEU A 39 1.71 8.97 0.41
N PHE A 40 2.29 7.85 0.83
CA PHE A 40 2.46 7.49 2.23
C PHE A 40 3.36 8.47 2.99
N ILE A 41 4.52 8.84 2.43
CA ILE A 41 5.44 9.81 3.04
C ILE A 41 4.95 11.27 2.93
N SER A 42 3.96 11.52 2.08
CA SER A 42 3.43 12.87 1.90
C SER A 42 2.85 13.43 3.21
N ARG A 43 3.31 14.61 3.65
CA ARG A 43 2.83 15.24 4.89
C ARG A 43 1.38 15.72 4.74
N GLU A 44 0.51 15.34 5.67
CA GLU A 44 -0.74 16.04 5.94
C GLU A 44 -0.43 17.27 6.81
N LYS A 45 -1.10 18.41 6.58
CA LYS A 45 -0.84 19.67 7.32
C LYS A 45 -1.37 19.65 8.78
N ARG A 46 -2.01 18.55 9.20
CA ARG A 46 -2.68 18.42 10.50
C ARG A 46 -1.75 17.76 11.51
N GLU A 47 -1.58 18.42 12.66
CA GLU A 47 -0.96 17.92 13.91
C GLU A 47 0.11 16.85 13.66
N ASP A 48 1.31 17.30 13.29
CA ASP A 48 2.39 16.45 12.77
C ASP A 48 2.60 15.19 13.64
N GLU A 49 2.54 15.29 14.97
CA GLU A 49 2.74 14.14 15.87
C GLU A 49 1.60 13.12 15.82
N ARG A 50 0.34 13.55 15.92
CA ARG A 50 -0.81 12.64 15.89
C ARG A 50 -0.93 11.95 14.53
N ALA A 51 -0.69 12.69 13.45
CA ALA A 51 -0.71 12.13 12.11
C ALA A 51 0.41 11.09 11.90
N ILE A 52 1.62 11.36 12.41
CA ILE A 52 2.75 10.41 12.36
C ILE A 52 2.43 9.14 13.16
N LEU A 53 1.92 9.28 14.39
CA LEU A 53 1.53 8.13 15.22
C LEU A 53 0.43 7.30 14.55
N LEU A 54 -0.56 7.96 13.94
CA LEU A 54 -1.63 7.29 13.21
C LEU A 54 -1.09 6.53 12.00
N LYS A 55 -0.20 7.14 11.20
CA LYS A 55 0.44 6.47 10.05
C LYS A 55 1.27 5.27 10.49
N SER A 56 2.08 5.42 11.53
CA SER A 56 2.90 4.34 12.08
C SER A 56 2.01 3.17 12.55
N SER A 57 1.01 3.46 13.37
CA SER A 57 0.04 2.46 13.85
C SER A 57 -0.69 1.76 12.70
N SER A 58 -1.16 2.50 11.70
CA SER A 58 -1.82 1.93 10.52
C SER A 58 -0.88 1.05 9.69
N THR A 59 0.39 1.40 9.60
CA THR A 59 1.40 0.60 8.90
C THR A 59 1.68 -0.71 9.63
N SER A 60 1.80 -0.67 10.96
CA SER A 60 1.96 -1.88 11.76
C SER A 60 0.75 -2.82 11.61
N ILE A 61 -0.47 -2.28 11.64
CA ILE A 61 -1.70 -3.06 11.40
C ILE A 61 -1.70 -3.65 10.00
N ALA A 62 -1.39 -2.85 8.98
CA ALA A 62 -1.32 -3.29 7.59
C ALA A 62 -0.26 -4.38 7.37
N LEU A 63 0.88 -4.29 8.05
CA LEU A 63 1.94 -5.28 7.98
C LEU A 63 1.50 -6.61 8.62
N ILE A 64 0.84 -6.57 9.78
CA ILE A 64 0.28 -7.77 10.42
C ILE A 64 -0.76 -8.43 9.51
N ILE A 65 -1.70 -7.65 8.97
CA ILE A 65 -2.74 -8.15 8.06
C ILE A 65 -2.10 -8.70 6.78
N GLY A 66 -1.19 -7.95 6.16
CA GLY A 66 -0.51 -8.35 4.93
C GLY A 66 0.32 -9.62 5.11
N TYR A 67 1.01 -9.75 6.24
CA TYR A 67 1.73 -10.97 6.57
C TYR A 67 0.78 -12.15 6.82
N GLY A 68 -0.36 -11.92 7.47
CA GLY A 68 -1.44 -12.89 7.58
C GLY A 68 -1.91 -13.39 6.21
N PHE A 69 -2.20 -12.47 5.28
CA PHE A 69 -2.55 -12.81 3.90
C PHE A 69 -1.44 -13.61 3.19
N LYS A 70 -0.17 -13.25 3.40
CA LYS A 70 0.96 -13.99 2.84
C LYS A 70 0.99 -15.44 3.34
N LEU A 71 0.84 -15.65 4.66
CA LEU A 71 0.83 -16.98 5.25
C LEU A 71 -0.36 -17.81 4.76
N ILE A 72 -1.55 -17.20 4.70
CA ILE A 72 -2.75 -17.85 4.17
C ILE A 72 -2.51 -18.24 2.71
N SER A 73 -2.10 -17.30 1.85
CA SER A 73 -1.80 -17.58 0.44
C SER A 73 -0.78 -18.69 0.28
N SER A 74 0.30 -18.68 1.08
CA SER A 74 1.32 -19.74 1.05
C SER A 74 0.76 -21.10 1.47
N ASN A 75 -0.11 -21.14 2.48
CA ASN A 75 -0.71 -22.39 2.95
C ASN A 75 -1.70 -22.96 1.92
N PHE A 76 -2.54 -22.12 1.33
CA PHE A 76 -3.48 -22.52 0.28
C PHE A 76 -2.74 -22.98 -0.98
N TYR A 77 -1.63 -22.33 -1.36
CA TYR A 77 -0.78 -22.77 -2.46
C TYR A 77 -0.14 -24.13 -2.19
N ALA A 78 0.37 -24.35 -0.96
CA ALA A 78 0.95 -25.65 -0.57
C ALA A 78 -0.08 -26.80 -0.63
N HIS A 79 -1.36 -26.51 -0.40
CA HIS A 79 -2.46 -27.48 -0.50
C HIS A 79 -3.09 -27.53 -1.91
N GLN A 80 -2.47 -26.89 -2.92
CA GLN A 80 -2.96 -26.82 -4.31
C GLN A 80 -4.38 -26.24 -4.47
N LEU A 81 -4.86 -25.48 -3.48
CA LEU A 81 -6.18 -24.84 -3.52
C LEU A 81 -6.19 -23.57 -4.38
N ILE A 82 -5.02 -22.97 -4.61
CA ILE A 82 -4.80 -21.82 -5.48
C ILE A 82 -3.47 -22.00 -6.22
N SER A 83 -3.41 -21.53 -7.46
CA SER A 83 -2.20 -21.50 -8.29
C SER A 83 -1.36 -20.23 -8.11
N PHE A 84 -1.85 -19.27 -7.30
CA PHE A 84 -1.19 -17.99 -7.07
C PHE A 84 -0.64 -17.93 -5.64
N GLN A 85 0.65 -17.64 -5.53
CA GLN A 85 1.33 -17.40 -4.27
C GLN A 85 1.89 -15.98 -4.25
N LEU A 86 1.67 -15.26 -3.15
CA LEU A 86 2.28 -13.95 -2.92
C LEU A 86 3.77 -14.11 -2.54
N THR A 87 4.59 -14.54 -3.51
CA THR A 87 6.04 -14.72 -3.35
C THR A 87 6.81 -13.43 -3.57
N ASP A 88 6.32 -12.60 -4.47
CA ASP A 88 7.00 -11.38 -4.89
C ASP A 88 6.89 -10.29 -3.81
N ILE A 89 8.05 -9.77 -3.43
CA ILE A 89 8.19 -8.74 -2.40
C ILE A 89 7.54 -7.43 -2.82
N ASN A 90 7.52 -7.11 -4.11
CA ASN A 90 6.95 -5.85 -4.60
C ASN A 90 5.43 -5.85 -4.43
N TYR A 91 4.76 -6.94 -4.81
CA TYR A 91 3.32 -7.11 -4.62
C TYR A 91 2.94 -7.16 -3.13
N PHE A 92 3.79 -7.77 -2.29
CA PHE A 92 3.60 -7.71 -0.83
C PHE A 92 3.66 -6.27 -0.31
N LEU A 93 4.66 -5.48 -0.73
CA LEU A 93 4.80 -4.09 -0.32
C LEU A 93 3.66 -3.20 -0.84
N ILE A 94 3.22 -3.41 -2.08
CA ILE A 94 2.05 -2.74 -2.66
C ILE A 94 0.81 -2.99 -1.79
N LEU A 95 0.57 -4.25 -1.41
CA LEU A 95 -0.54 -4.62 -0.54
C LEU A 95 -0.43 -3.95 0.84
N VAL A 96 0.75 -3.96 1.46
CA VAL A 96 0.98 -3.32 2.77
C VAL A 96 0.77 -1.81 2.68
N PHE A 97 1.31 -1.12 1.68
CA PHE A 97 1.14 0.32 1.53
C PHE A 97 -0.31 0.71 1.21
N ALA A 98 -0.97 -0.05 0.33
CA ALA A 98 -2.38 0.17 0.01
C ALA A 98 -3.27 0.01 1.25
N LEU A 99 -3.04 -1.03 2.05
CA LEU A 99 -3.75 -1.24 3.32
C LEU A 99 -3.41 -0.15 4.34
N ALA A 100 -2.13 0.21 4.50
CA ALA A 100 -1.70 1.24 5.45
C ALA A 100 -2.35 2.59 5.13
N LEU A 101 -2.38 2.99 3.86
CA LEU A 101 -3.04 4.21 3.39
C LEU A 101 -4.55 4.14 3.61
N SER A 102 -5.18 3.01 3.29
CA SER A 102 -6.61 2.81 3.48
C SER A 102 -7.01 2.92 4.95
N ILE A 103 -6.30 2.23 5.84
CA ILE A 103 -6.54 2.28 7.30
C ILE A 103 -6.23 3.68 7.84
N TYR A 104 -5.15 4.31 7.39
CA TYR A 104 -4.80 5.68 7.78
C TYR A 104 -5.93 6.66 7.43
N TYR A 105 -6.37 6.71 6.17
CA TYR A 105 -7.42 7.62 5.76
C TYR A 105 -8.76 7.28 6.41
N LEU A 106 -9.12 6.00 6.51
CA LEU A 106 -10.34 5.57 7.19
C LEU A 106 -10.37 6.05 8.65
N ARG A 107 -9.28 5.85 9.40
CA ARG A 107 -9.16 6.33 10.79
C ARG A 107 -9.09 7.86 10.88
N LEU A 108 -8.41 8.52 9.94
CA LEU A 108 -8.30 9.97 9.91
C LEU A 108 -9.68 10.64 9.73
N TYR A 109 -10.52 10.10 8.85
CA TYR A 109 -11.87 10.61 8.61
C TYR A 109 -12.87 10.20 9.70
N LEU A 110 -12.79 8.98 10.23
CA LEU A 110 -13.67 8.52 11.32
C LEU A 110 -13.38 9.22 12.65
N SER A 111 -12.09 9.49 12.95
CA SER A 111 -11.68 10.21 14.16
C SER A 111 -12.00 11.73 14.12
N TRP A 112 -12.62 12.23 13.05
CA TRP A 112 -13.02 13.64 12.92
C TRP A 112 -14.39 13.94 13.57
N LYS A 113 -15.23 12.93 13.82
CA LYS A 113 -16.39 13.09 14.71
C LYS A 113 -15.96 13.04 16.16
#